data_AF-A0AAW8TLJ4-F1
#
_entry.id   AF-A0AAW8TLJ4-F1
#
_cell.length_a   1.000
_cell.length_b   1.000
_cell.length_c   1.000
_cell.angle_alpha   90.00
_cell.angle_beta   90.00
_cell.angle_gamma   90.00
#
_symmetry.space_group_name_H-M   'P 1'
#
loop_
_entity.id
_entity.type
_entity.pdbx_description
1 polymer ?
#
loop_
_entity_poly.entity_id
_entity_poly.type
_entity_poly.pdbx_seq_one_letter_code
_entity_poly.pdbx_strand_id
1 'polypeptide(L)'
;MKYKIGQILDGVITGIQPYGAFAALDEQTQGLIHVSEIQSGYTKNIHDVLHVGQQVKVQIIDIDEYSQKISLSRRTLEKQYVQHSYRKKRYFTNKN
;
A
#
# COMPACT_ATOMS: atom_id res chain seq x y z
N MET A 1 5.62 -4.70 -16.59
CA MET A 1 6.32 -4.87 -15.28
C MET A 1 6.19 -6.33 -14.78
N LYS A 2 7.02 -6.80 -13.82
CA LYS A 2 6.98 -8.21 -13.31
C LYS A 2 5.99 -8.45 -12.15
N TYR A 3 5.30 -7.41 -11.69
CA TYR A 3 4.45 -7.44 -10.50
C TYR A 3 3.00 -7.82 -10.82
N LYS A 4 2.32 -8.48 -9.87
CA LYS A 4 0.89 -8.82 -9.97
C LYS A 4 0.09 -8.20 -8.84
N ILE A 5 -1.12 -7.73 -9.14
CA ILE A 5 -2.08 -7.28 -8.14
C ILE A 5 -2.40 -8.44 -7.17
N GLY A 6 -2.34 -8.17 -5.88
CA GLY A 6 -2.50 -9.16 -4.81
C GLY A 6 -1.22 -9.79 -4.31
N GLN A 7 -0.10 -9.60 -5.02
CA GLN A 7 1.19 -10.08 -4.58
C GLN A 7 1.63 -9.35 -3.31
N ILE A 8 2.17 -10.14 -2.37
CA ILE A 8 2.77 -9.63 -1.14
C ILE A 8 4.27 -9.59 -1.34
N LEU A 9 4.88 -8.48 -0.97
CA LEU A 9 6.31 -8.29 -1.02
C LEU A 9 6.78 -7.43 0.15
N ASP A 10 8.07 -7.48 0.41
CA ASP A 10 8.73 -6.66 1.41
C ASP A 10 9.28 -5.42 0.71
N GLY A 11 8.92 -4.24 1.21
CA GLY A 11 9.40 -2.95 0.72
C GLY A 11 10.11 -2.19 1.83
N VAL A 12 11.06 -1.34 1.47
CA VAL A 12 11.79 -0.49 2.41
C VAL A 12 11.23 0.92 2.35
N ILE A 13 10.82 1.49 3.48
CA ILE A 13 10.31 2.85 3.51
C ILE A 13 11.45 3.82 3.17
N THR A 14 11.31 4.56 2.07
CA THR A 14 12.31 5.57 1.66
C THR A 14 11.91 6.98 2.06
N GLY A 15 10.63 7.22 2.33
CA GLY A 15 10.13 8.53 2.71
C GLY A 15 8.75 8.47 3.31
N ILE A 16 8.45 9.42 4.19
CA ILE A 16 7.16 9.55 4.84
C ILE A 16 6.63 10.96 4.59
N GLN A 17 5.35 11.05 4.29
CA GLN A 17 4.64 12.30 4.02
C GLN A 17 3.31 12.33 4.79
N PRO A 18 2.70 13.51 4.96
CA PRO A 18 1.45 13.65 5.70
C PRO A 18 0.30 12.81 5.11
N TYR A 19 0.34 12.52 3.82
CA TYR A 19 -0.68 11.75 3.11
C TYR A 19 -0.35 10.26 2.95
N GLY A 20 0.85 9.81 3.32
CA GLY A 20 1.26 8.42 3.12
C GLY A 20 2.76 8.16 3.30
N ALA A 21 3.20 6.97 2.93
CA ALA A 21 4.61 6.58 2.97
C ALA A 21 5.04 5.97 1.63
N PHE A 22 6.26 6.27 1.21
CA PHE A 22 6.87 5.65 0.04
C PHE A 22 7.68 4.43 0.47
N ALA A 23 7.43 3.32 -0.21
CA ALA A 23 8.18 2.09 -0.06
C ALA A 23 8.87 1.75 -1.39
N ALA A 24 10.20 1.60 -1.36
CA ALA A 24 10.93 1.02 -2.47
C ALA A 24 10.74 -0.49 -2.47
N LEU A 25 10.30 -1.03 -3.61
CA LEU A 25 10.11 -2.46 -3.83
C LEU A 25 11.30 -3.05 -4.58
N ASP A 26 11.89 -2.26 -5.48
CA ASP A 26 13.02 -2.60 -6.34
C ASP A 26 13.80 -1.32 -6.69
N GLU A 27 14.95 -1.44 -7.38
CA GLU A 27 15.81 -0.30 -7.72
C GLU A 27 15.10 0.74 -8.60
N GLN A 28 14.15 0.31 -9.43
CA GLN A 28 13.40 1.20 -10.34
C GLN A 28 11.94 1.37 -9.95
N THR A 29 11.43 0.61 -8.98
CA THR A 29 10.00 0.58 -8.66
C THR A 29 9.74 1.09 -7.25
N GLN A 30 8.99 2.18 -7.18
CA GLN A 30 8.51 2.74 -5.91
C GLN A 30 7.00 2.58 -5.78
N GLY A 31 6.57 2.23 -4.58
CA GLY A 31 5.17 2.19 -4.23
C GLY A 31 4.80 3.23 -3.20
N LEU A 32 3.53 3.66 -3.26
CA LEU A 32 2.93 4.58 -2.30
C LEU A 32 1.93 3.81 -1.43
N ILE A 33 2.10 3.92 -0.12
CA ILE A 33 1.14 3.47 0.88
C ILE A 33 0.34 4.71 1.32
N HIS A 34 -0.95 4.74 1.01
CA HIS A 34 -1.81 5.84 1.45
C HIS A 34 -2.01 5.78 2.96
N VAL A 35 -2.14 6.93 3.64
CA VAL A 35 -2.34 7.00 5.11
C VAL A 35 -3.53 6.17 5.59
N SER A 36 -4.61 6.13 4.80
CA SER A 36 -5.81 5.32 5.06
C SER A 36 -5.56 3.81 5.07
N GLU A 37 -4.47 3.37 4.44
CA GLU A 37 -4.08 1.96 4.33
C GLU A 37 -2.93 1.57 5.25
N ILE A 38 -2.41 2.52 6.05
CA ILE A 38 -1.42 2.25 7.10
C ILE A 38 -2.11 1.66 8.33
N GLN A 39 -3.20 2.27 8.81
CA GLN A 39 -3.97 1.78 9.96
C GLN A 39 -5.44 2.22 9.91
N SER A 40 -6.34 1.44 10.51
CA SER A 40 -7.76 1.79 10.66
C SER A 40 -7.97 2.80 11.79
N GLY A 41 -7.48 4.03 11.65
CA GLY A 41 -7.62 5.06 12.66
C GLY A 41 -6.96 6.38 12.26
N TYR A 42 -7.40 7.48 12.87
CA TYR A 42 -6.79 8.80 12.66
C TYR A 42 -5.35 8.77 13.19
N THR A 43 -4.38 8.59 12.30
CA THR A 43 -2.97 8.52 12.66
C THR A 43 -2.48 9.93 12.94
N LYS A 44 -2.36 10.30 14.22
CA LYS A 44 -1.83 11.62 14.62
C LYS A 44 -0.38 11.81 14.16
N ASN A 45 0.43 10.75 14.14
CA ASN A 45 1.82 10.79 13.70
C ASN A 45 2.19 9.50 12.95
N ILE A 46 2.33 9.57 11.62
CA ILE A 46 2.77 8.42 10.80
C ILE A 46 4.21 8.01 11.16
N HIS A 47 5.02 8.97 11.62
CA HIS A 47 6.41 8.79 12.03
C HIS A 47 6.60 7.83 13.22
N ASP A 48 5.56 7.59 14.02
CA ASP A 48 5.61 6.60 15.13
C ASP A 48 5.30 5.18 14.64
N VAL A 49 4.67 5.04 13.46
CA VAL A 49 4.16 3.77 12.94
C VAL A 49 5.03 3.21 11.81
N LEU A 50 5.72 4.11 11.11
CA LEU A 50 6.64 3.82 10.02
C LEU A 50 7.89 4.67 10.18
N HIS A 51 9.05 4.07 9.90
CA HIS A 51 10.33 4.75 9.92
C HIS A 51 11.01 4.63 8.56
N VAL A 52 11.71 5.69 8.12
CA VAL A 52 12.56 5.61 6.93
C VAL A 52 13.68 4.58 7.17
N GLY A 53 13.91 3.70 6.20
CA GLY A 53 14.79 2.54 6.30
C GLY A 53 14.13 1.29 6.89
N GLN A 54 12.89 1.38 7.37
CA GLN A 54 12.18 0.22 7.91
C GLN A 54 11.71 -0.69 6.79
N GLN A 55 11.95 -2.00 6.95
CA GLN A 55 11.39 -3.02 6.08
C GLN A 55 9.95 -3.33 6.51
N VAL A 56 9.02 -3.21 5.58
CA VAL A 56 7.59 -3.45 5.81
C VAL A 56 7.03 -4.37 4.75
N LYS A 57 6.16 -5.29 5.18
CA LYS A 57 5.44 -6.15 4.25
C LYS A 57 4.22 -5.41 3.71
N VAL A 58 4.03 -5.44 2.40
CA VAL A 58 2.99 -4.70 1.67
C VAL A 58 2.35 -5.57 0.61
N GLN A 59 1.07 -5.32 0.32
CA GLN A 59 0.38 -5.97 -0.78
C GLN A 59 0.11 -4.98 -1.91
N ILE A 60 0.33 -5.41 -3.15
CA ILE A 60 -0.02 -4.66 -4.35
C ILE A 60 -1.53 -4.63 -4.51
N ILE A 61 -2.11 -3.43 -4.49
CA ILE A 61 -3.54 -3.24 -4.78
C ILE A 61 -3.78 -2.71 -6.18
N ASP A 62 -2.81 -1.99 -6.74
CA ASP A 62 -2.91 -1.39 -8.07
C ASP A 62 -1.51 -1.16 -8.67
N ILE A 63 -1.38 -1.23 -9.99
CA ILE A 63 -0.12 -1.07 -10.72
C ILE A 63 -0.36 -0.09 -11.86
N ASP A 64 0.38 1.02 -11.86
CA ASP A 64 0.39 1.98 -12.95
C ASP A 64 1.66 1.80 -13.79
N GLU A 65 1.53 1.11 -14.93
CA GLU A 65 2.67 0.82 -15.81
C GLU A 65 3.21 2.05 -16.54
N TYR A 66 2.41 3.10 -16.67
CA TYR A 66 2.80 4.35 -17.35
C TYR A 66 3.76 5.19 -16.49
N SER A 67 3.48 5.30 -15.20
CA SER A 67 4.28 6.07 -14.25
C SER A 67 5.21 5.22 -13.40
N GLN A 68 5.23 3.90 -13.61
CA GLN A 68 5.97 2.90 -12.81
C GLN A 68 5.66 2.95 -11.31
N LYS A 69 4.47 3.46 -10.95
CA LYS A 69 4.02 3.58 -9.56
C LYS A 69 3.16 2.40 -9.19
N ILE A 70 3.35 1.90 -7.97
CA ILE A 70 2.55 0.81 -7.43
C ILE A 70 1.79 1.31 -6.20
N SER A 71 0.46 1.15 -6.20
CA SER A 71 -0.30 1.43 -4.99
C SER A 71 -0.22 0.22 -4.06
N LEU A 72 0.19 0.48 -2.83
CA LEU A 72 0.46 -0.53 -1.83
C LEU A 72 -0.49 -0.38 -0.65
N SER A 73 -0.91 -1.50 -0.07
CA SER A 73 -1.70 -1.52 1.16
C SER A 73 -1.01 -2.38 2.22
N ARG A 74 -0.87 -1.82 3.44
CA ARG A 74 -0.40 -2.53 4.62
C ARG A 74 -1.56 -3.20 5.36
N ARG A 75 -2.73 -2.57 5.37
CA ARG A 75 -3.95 -3.04 6.04
C ARG A 75 -4.43 -4.41 5.61
N THR A 76 -4.27 -4.79 4.34
CA THR A 76 -4.75 -6.10 3.86
C THR A 76 -4.01 -7.27 4.52
N LEU A 77 -2.73 -7.09 4.85
CA LEU A 77 -1.93 -8.10 5.55
C LEU A 77 -2.40 -8.32 6.98
N GLU A 78 -2.81 -7.25 7.66
CA GLU A 78 -3.37 -7.33 9.01
C GLU A 78 -4.71 -8.10 9.02
N LYS A 79 -5.45 -8.06 7.90
CA LYS A 79 -6.66 -8.87 7.71
C LYS A 79 -6.39 -10.30 7.26
N GLN A 80 -5.18 -10.66 6.82
CA GLN A 80 -4.91 -12.02 6.30
C GLN A 80 -4.70 -13.08 7.39
N TYR A 81 -4.78 -12.73 8.68
CA TYR A 81 -5.12 -13.70 9.72
C TYR A 81 -6.62 -14.01 9.83
N VAL A 82 -7.46 -13.39 9.00
CA VAL A 82 -8.88 -13.73 8.83
C VAL A 82 -9.13 -14.02 7.35
N GLN A 83 -9.34 -15.30 7.04
CA GLN A 83 -9.67 -15.82 5.71
C GLN A 83 -10.70 -14.98 4.94
N HIS A 84 -10.60 -15.10 3.62
CA HIS A 84 -11.69 -15.15 2.63
C HIS A 84 -11.91 -13.92 1.72
N SER A 85 -11.88 -14.23 0.41
CA SER A 85 -12.58 -13.58 -0.71
C SER A 85 -12.16 -12.16 -1.15
N TYR A 86 -11.54 -12.09 -2.33
CA TYR A 86 -11.56 -10.95 -3.25
C TYR A 86 -13.02 -10.52 -3.52
N ARG A 87 -13.58 -9.61 -2.71
CA ARG A 87 -14.77 -8.83 -3.10
C ARG A 87 -14.29 -7.69 -3.99
N LYS A 88 -14.51 -7.84 -5.30
CA LYS A 88 -14.60 -6.74 -6.29
C LYS A 88 -15.26 -5.52 -5.63
N LYS A 89 -14.48 -4.47 -5.33
CA LYS A 89 -15.06 -3.15 -5.05
C LYS A 89 -15.47 -2.55 -6.40
N ARG A 90 -16.77 -2.65 -6.69
CA ARG A 90 -17.43 -1.94 -7.78
C ARG A 90 -17.32 -0.45 -7.46
N TYR A 91 -16.68 0.33 -8.32
CA TYR A 91 -16.76 1.79 -8.29
C TYR A 91 -18.24 2.16 -8.34
N PHE A 92 -18.73 2.86 -7.32
CA PHE A 92 -20.03 3.50 -7.36
C PHE A 92 -19.92 4.67 -8.34
N THR A 93 -20.31 4.45 -9.60
CA THR A 93 -20.71 5.55 -10.46
C THR A 93 -22.08 6.04 -10.00
N ASN A 94 -22.11 7.30 -9.60
CA ASN A 94 -23.29 8.09 -9.25
C ASN A 94 -24.38 7.99 -10.35
N LYS A 95 -25.62 7.66 -9.97
CA LYS A 95 -26.85 8.07 -10.67
C LYS A 95 -28.07 7.83 -9.78
N ASN A 96 -28.58 8.89 -9.13
CA ASN A 96 -29.79 9.60 -9.52
C ASN A 96 -30.04 10.80 -8.61
#